data_AF-A0A7X4DSI5-F1
#
_entry.id   AF-A0A7X4DSI5-F1
#
_cell.length_a   1.000
_cell.length_b   1.000
_cell.length_c   1.000
_cell.angle_alpha   90.00
_cell.angle_beta   90.00
_cell.angle_gamma   90.00
#
_symmetry.space_group_name_H-M   'P 1'
#
loop_
_entity.id
_entity.type
_entity.pdbx_description
1 polymer ?
#
loop_
_entity_poly.entity_id
_entity_poly.type
_entity_poly.pdbx_seq_one_letter_code
_entity_poly.pdbx_strand_id
1 'polypeptide(L)'
;MNAPPETSELLAIDRIRTLGPTGTNCEAAARHWAAAHAPNSDIELHQTLEDAMTLALEEPKTAILGCVVYPGLHNLVFPYLARMRLADVFLFNTFNMVLAAPTGRQDFSLVATHPAPSSLVQDDYPVTLARSNAEAARMCRAGEVDACVTTLPAARANGLDTVRDFGEVPMGFTIHVHA
;
A
#
# COMPACT_ATOMS: atom_id res chain seq x y z
N MET A 1 22.21 -19.11 -8.58
CA MET A 1 21.79 -18.40 -7.35
C MET A 1 22.43 -17.04 -7.40
N ASN A 2 21.66 -15.98 -7.55
CA ASN A 2 22.20 -14.63 -7.49
C ASN A 2 22.47 -14.29 -6.03
N ALA A 3 23.65 -13.74 -5.75
CA ALA A 3 23.97 -13.27 -4.41
C ALA A 3 22.97 -12.15 -4.01
N PRO A 4 22.59 -12.05 -2.72
CA PRO A 4 21.88 -10.88 -2.24
C PRO A 4 22.70 -9.61 -2.56
N PRO A 5 22.06 -8.48 -2.90
CA PRO A 5 22.77 -7.23 -3.17
C PRO A 5 23.68 -6.88 -2.00
N GLU A 6 24.91 -6.45 -2.30
CA GLU A 6 25.77 -5.87 -1.28
C GLU A 6 25.15 -4.56 -0.78
N THR A 7 25.28 -4.27 0.52
CA THR A 7 24.71 -3.06 1.16
C THR A 7 25.10 -1.77 0.43
N SER A 8 26.25 -1.72 -0.25
CA SER A 8 26.69 -0.59 -1.07
C SER A 8 25.85 -0.36 -2.34
N GLU A 9 25.29 -1.41 -2.94
CA GLU A 9 24.40 -1.29 -4.10
C GLU A 9 23.06 -0.69 -3.72
N LEU A 10 22.51 -1.07 -2.55
CA LEU A 10 21.25 -0.53 -2.04
C LEU A 10 21.40 0.95 -1.63
N LEU A 11 22.56 1.33 -1.09
CA LEU A 11 22.88 2.72 -0.76
C LEU A 11 23.00 3.63 -2.00
N ALA A 12 23.15 3.05 -3.20
CA ALA A 12 23.23 3.80 -4.45
C ALA A 12 21.86 4.13 -5.06
N ILE A 13 20.76 3.62 -4.48
CA ILE A 13 19.39 3.91 -4.91
C ILE A 13 19.06 5.36 -4.56
N ASP A 14 18.70 6.15 -5.56
CA ASP A 14 18.28 7.55 -5.39
C ASP A 14 16.76 7.74 -5.50
N ARG A 15 16.04 6.70 -5.95
CA ARG A 15 14.58 6.75 -6.11
C ARG A 15 13.92 5.40 -5.79
N ILE A 16 12.81 5.45 -5.09
CA ILE A 16 11.92 4.31 -4.88
C ILE A 16 10.54 4.68 -5.43
N ARG A 17 10.09 3.95 -6.45
CA ARG A 17 8.77 4.10 -7.03
C ARG A 17 7.83 3.05 -6.44
N THR A 18 6.62 3.45 -6.06
CA THR A 18 5.63 2.52 -5.50
C THR A 18 4.19 2.97 -5.78
N LEU A 19 3.24 2.15 -5.34
CA LEU A 19 1.81 2.39 -5.54
C LEU A 19 1.33 3.52 -4.61
N GLY A 20 0.71 4.53 -5.22
CA GLY A 20 0.02 5.62 -4.54
C GLY A 20 -1.47 5.34 -4.28
N PRO A 21 -2.24 6.37 -3.87
CA PRO A 21 -1.83 7.76 -3.62
C PRO A 21 -1.05 7.92 -2.29
N THR A 22 -0.81 9.16 -1.87
CA THR A 22 -0.21 9.48 -0.57
C THR A 22 -1.06 8.91 0.59
N GLY A 23 -0.39 8.44 1.65
CA GLY A 23 -1.00 7.85 2.84
C GLY A 23 -1.30 6.35 2.71
N THR A 24 -0.74 5.67 1.72
CA THR A 24 -0.90 4.22 1.54
C THR A 24 0.12 3.41 2.33
N ASN A 25 -0.19 2.13 2.55
CA ASN A 25 0.76 1.19 3.16
C ASN A 25 2.05 1.02 2.33
N CYS A 26 1.94 1.08 1.00
CA CYS A 26 3.10 1.00 0.11
C CYS A 26 4.05 2.20 0.29
N GLU A 27 3.52 3.42 0.37
CA GLU A 27 4.33 4.60 0.68
C GLU A 27 5.01 4.47 2.05
N ALA A 28 4.27 4.06 3.08
CA ALA A 28 4.82 3.89 4.43
C ALA A 28 5.93 2.83 4.47
N ALA A 29 5.72 1.69 3.80
CA ALA A 29 6.72 0.64 3.68
C ALA A 29 7.97 1.12 2.90
N ALA A 30 7.79 1.92 1.84
CA ALA A 30 8.90 2.49 1.08
C ALA A 30 9.75 3.42 1.92
N ARG A 31 9.11 4.31 2.70
CA ARG A 31 9.80 5.20 3.63
C ARG A 31 10.52 4.43 4.73
N HIS A 32 9.89 3.39 5.27
CA HIS A 32 10.49 2.53 6.28
C HIS A 32 11.76 1.83 5.76
N TRP A 33 11.67 1.22 4.57
CA TRP A 33 12.81 0.54 3.96
C TRP A 33 13.93 1.51 3.59
N ALA A 34 13.59 2.66 3.01
CA ALA A 34 14.54 3.70 2.64
C ALA A 34 15.34 4.20 3.83
N ALA A 35 14.71 4.40 4.99
CA ALA A 35 15.39 4.89 6.18
C ALA A 35 16.58 4.01 6.62
N ALA A 36 16.51 2.70 6.37
CA ALA A 36 17.57 1.75 6.71
C ALA A 36 18.58 1.51 5.58
N HIS A 37 18.15 1.60 4.31
CA HIS A 37 18.94 1.12 3.17
C HIS A 37 19.29 2.19 2.13
N ALA A 38 18.47 3.23 2.00
CA ALA A 38 18.61 4.30 1.00
C ALA A 38 18.09 5.64 1.54
N PRO A 39 18.68 6.19 2.63
CA PRO A 39 18.08 7.31 3.37
C PRO A 39 17.98 8.63 2.57
N ASN A 40 18.70 8.74 1.46
CA ASN A 40 18.67 9.90 0.57
C ASN A 40 17.75 9.70 -0.66
N SER A 41 17.03 8.58 -0.75
CA SER A 41 16.18 8.30 -1.92
C SER A 41 14.86 9.08 -1.88
N ASP A 42 14.42 9.56 -3.02
CA ASP A 42 13.08 10.11 -3.21
C ASP A 42 12.03 9.00 -3.33
N ILE A 43 10.84 9.20 -2.74
CA ILE A 43 9.69 8.30 -2.90
C ILE A 43 8.72 8.89 -3.92
N GLU A 44 8.51 8.17 -5.03
CA GLU A 44 7.58 8.57 -6.09
C GLU A 44 6.38 7.62 -6.16
N LEU A 45 5.18 8.20 -6.23
CA LEU A 45 3.92 7.47 -6.14
C LEU A 45 3.25 7.39 -7.53
N HIS A 46 2.85 6.18 -7.90
CA HIS A 46 2.22 5.90 -9.19
C HIS A 46 0.83 5.31 -9.04
N GLN A 47 0.01 5.42 -10.09
CA GLN A 47 -1.32 4.81 -10.12
C GLN A 47 -1.28 3.28 -10.21
N THR A 48 -0.27 2.75 -10.90
CA THR A 48 0.01 1.32 -11.03
C THR A 48 1.51 1.06 -10.84
N LEU A 49 1.87 -0.18 -10.47
CA LEU A 49 3.29 -0.55 -10.38
C LEU A 49 3.87 -0.82 -11.77
N GLU A 50 3.05 -1.14 -12.76
CA GLU A 50 3.43 -1.34 -14.15
C GLU A 50 3.90 -0.03 -14.80
N ASP A 51 3.22 1.09 -14.51
CA ASP A 51 3.67 2.43 -14.93
C ASP A 51 5.02 2.76 -14.28
N ALA A 52 5.14 2.51 -12.97
CA ALA A 52 6.38 2.72 -12.24
C ALA A 52 7.54 1.90 -12.82
N MET A 53 7.29 0.63 -13.16
CA MET A 53 8.28 -0.28 -13.73
C MET A 53 8.80 0.23 -15.07
N THR A 54 7.92 0.69 -15.95
CA THR A 54 8.30 1.21 -17.27
C THR A 54 9.30 2.36 -17.15
N LEU A 55 9.10 3.24 -16.16
CA LEU A 55 10.02 4.36 -15.89
C LEU A 55 11.31 3.90 -15.20
N ALA A 56 11.21 2.99 -14.23
CA ALA A 56 12.37 2.46 -13.53
C ALA A 56 13.36 1.80 -14.50
N LEU A 57 12.87 1.11 -15.53
CA LEU A 57 13.70 0.46 -16.56
C LEU A 57 14.61 1.39 -17.36
N GLU A 58 14.35 2.69 -17.34
CA GLU A 58 15.17 3.72 -18.00
C GLU A 58 16.11 4.44 -17.00
N GLU A 59 15.94 4.17 -15.68
CA GLU A 59 16.63 4.86 -14.58
C GLU A 59 17.34 3.84 -13.66
N PRO A 60 18.61 3.47 -13.93
CA PRO A 60 19.30 2.36 -13.25
C PRO A 60 19.40 2.42 -11.71
N LYS A 61 19.25 3.61 -11.12
CA LYS A 61 19.27 3.84 -9.67
C LYS A 61 17.89 3.84 -9.00
N THR A 62 16.88 3.39 -9.73
CA THR A 62 15.50 3.30 -9.24
C THR A 62 15.18 1.90 -8.73
N ALA A 63 14.55 1.85 -7.56
CA ALA A 63 13.91 0.66 -7.04
C ALA A 63 12.39 0.71 -7.23
N ILE A 64 11.77 -0.46 -7.43
CA ILE A 64 10.32 -0.65 -7.33
C ILE A 64 9.99 -1.35 -6.02
N LEU A 65 9.11 -0.74 -5.22
CA LEU A 65 8.53 -1.41 -4.06
C LEU A 65 7.12 -1.92 -4.36
N GLY A 66 6.91 -3.22 -4.14
CA GLY A 66 5.61 -3.88 -4.28
C GLY A 66 5.14 -4.55 -2.99
N CYS A 67 3.83 -4.61 -2.77
CA CYS A 67 3.23 -5.46 -1.74
C CYS A 67 3.11 -6.90 -2.27
N VAL A 68 3.41 -7.92 -1.46
CA VAL A 68 3.38 -9.33 -1.90
C VAL A 68 1.99 -9.80 -2.33
N VAL A 69 0.93 -9.15 -1.84
CA VAL A 69 -0.47 -9.43 -2.22
C VAL A 69 -0.99 -8.52 -3.34
N TYR A 70 -0.10 -7.79 -4.03
CA TYR A 70 -0.51 -6.98 -5.18
C TYR A 70 -1.01 -7.91 -6.31
N PRO A 71 -2.26 -7.77 -6.80
CA PRO A 71 -2.84 -8.70 -7.77
C PRO A 71 -2.02 -8.85 -9.07
N GLY A 72 -1.36 -7.77 -9.50
CA GLY A 72 -0.55 -7.70 -10.71
C GLY A 72 0.94 -8.01 -10.50
N LEU A 73 1.39 -8.49 -9.33
CA LEU A 73 2.82 -8.61 -9.04
C LEU A 73 3.57 -9.47 -10.06
N HIS A 74 2.92 -10.51 -10.59
CA HIS A 74 3.45 -11.36 -11.65
C HIS A 74 3.81 -10.59 -12.94
N ASN A 75 3.09 -9.50 -13.26
CA ASN A 75 3.36 -8.62 -14.39
C ASN A 75 4.62 -7.77 -14.21
N LEU A 76 5.10 -7.62 -12.96
CA LEU A 76 6.35 -6.92 -12.65
C LEU A 76 7.56 -7.84 -12.65
N VAL A 77 7.34 -9.15 -12.48
CA VAL A 77 8.42 -10.12 -12.33
C VAL A 77 8.73 -10.81 -13.66
N PHE A 78 7.76 -11.50 -14.25
CA PHE A 78 8.03 -12.38 -15.40
C PHE A 78 8.44 -11.65 -16.68
N PRO A 79 7.84 -10.50 -17.06
CA PRO A 79 8.24 -9.79 -18.27
C PRO A 79 9.65 -9.19 -18.20
N TYR A 80 10.19 -9.02 -16.99
CA TYR A 80 11.42 -8.25 -16.76
C TYR A 80 12.55 -9.07 -16.13
N LEU A 81 12.48 -10.41 -16.13
CA LEU A 81 13.47 -11.30 -15.49
C LEU A 81 14.93 -11.06 -15.92
N ALA A 82 15.15 -10.58 -17.15
CA ALA A 82 16.49 -10.29 -17.67
C ALA A 82 16.99 -8.87 -17.35
N ARG A 83 16.12 -7.99 -16.85
CA ARG A 83 16.41 -6.56 -16.62
C ARG A 83 16.26 -6.15 -15.16
N MET A 84 15.43 -6.87 -14.41
CA MET A 84 15.11 -6.59 -13.02
C MET A 84 15.31 -7.84 -12.18
N ARG A 85 15.76 -7.65 -10.95
CA ARG A 85 15.90 -8.71 -9.95
C ARG A 85 15.21 -8.33 -8.65
N LEU A 86 14.75 -9.34 -7.92
CA LEU A 86 14.32 -9.18 -6.53
C LEU A 86 15.56 -8.96 -5.68
N ALA A 87 15.69 -7.75 -5.12
CA ALA A 87 16.82 -7.31 -4.33
C ALA A 87 16.63 -7.61 -2.84
N ASP A 88 15.40 -7.44 -2.34
CA ASP A 88 15.09 -7.60 -0.94
C ASP A 88 13.60 -7.95 -0.72
N VAL A 89 13.31 -8.56 0.44
CA VAL A 89 11.96 -8.84 0.93
C VAL A 89 11.93 -8.59 2.43
N PHE A 90 10.98 -7.79 2.89
CA PHE A 90 10.86 -7.45 4.31
C PHE A 90 9.40 -7.48 4.79
N LEU A 91 9.22 -7.61 6.09
CA LEU A 91 7.93 -7.47 6.75
C LEU A 91 7.78 -6.04 7.27
N PHE A 92 6.60 -5.48 7.06
CA PHE A 92 6.21 -4.19 7.62
C PHE A 92 4.74 -4.25 8.05
N ASN A 93 4.47 -3.73 9.24
CA ASN A 93 3.10 -3.65 9.73
C ASN A 93 2.37 -2.54 9.00
N THR A 94 1.27 -2.88 8.33
CA THR A 94 0.42 -1.89 7.69
C THR A 94 -0.22 -0.97 8.72
N PHE A 95 -0.73 0.17 8.27
CA PHE A 95 -1.60 0.98 9.13
C PHE A 95 -2.76 0.15 9.68
N ASN A 96 -3.20 0.50 10.89
CA ASN A 96 -4.36 -0.12 11.52
C ASN A 96 -5.56 -0.08 10.57
N MET A 97 -6.20 -1.23 10.42
CA MET A 97 -7.50 -1.32 9.78
C MET A 97 -8.57 -0.94 10.80
N VAL A 98 -9.48 -0.07 10.41
CA VAL A 98 -10.52 0.47 11.29
C VAL A 98 -11.88 0.43 10.61
N LEU A 99 -12.92 0.17 11.39
CA LEU A 99 -14.28 0.59 11.06
C LEU A 99 -14.41 2.04 11.49
N ALA A 100 -14.68 2.93 10.54
CA ALA A 100 -14.78 4.36 10.78
C ALA A 100 -16.13 4.92 10.28
N ALA A 101 -16.65 5.91 11.00
CA ALA A 101 -17.94 6.55 10.71
C ALA A 101 -17.90 8.05 11.08
N PRO A 102 -18.88 8.85 10.62
CA PRO A 102 -19.04 10.22 11.11
C PRO A 102 -19.26 10.27 12.62
N THR A 103 -18.79 11.33 13.28
CA THR A 103 -18.89 11.52 14.72
C THR A 103 -20.31 11.31 15.25
N GLY A 104 -20.43 10.50 16.30
CA GLY A 104 -21.69 10.20 16.99
C GLY A 104 -22.58 9.16 16.31
N ARG A 105 -22.21 8.64 15.13
CA ARG A 105 -22.96 7.57 14.48
C ARG A 105 -22.63 6.20 15.08
N GLN A 106 -23.67 5.44 15.43
CA GLN A 106 -23.57 4.13 16.10
C GLN A 106 -24.22 2.99 15.32
N ASP A 107 -25.19 3.29 14.43
CA ASP A 107 -25.92 2.32 13.63
C ASP A 107 -25.58 2.46 12.14
N PHE A 108 -25.32 1.33 11.47
CA PHE A 108 -24.90 1.29 10.06
C PHE A 108 -25.79 0.33 9.27
N SER A 109 -26.43 0.85 8.22
CA SER A 109 -27.21 0.04 7.26
C SER A 109 -26.37 -0.35 6.03
N LEU A 110 -25.31 0.41 5.74
CA LEU A 110 -24.40 0.13 4.64
C LEU A 110 -22.96 0.55 4.97
N VAL A 111 -22.00 -0.36 4.74
CA VAL A 111 -20.57 -0.14 5.00
C VAL A 111 -19.76 -0.26 3.69
N ALA A 112 -18.93 0.74 3.38
CA ALA A 112 -17.98 0.63 2.26
C ALA A 112 -16.68 -0.08 2.70
N THR A 113 -16.13 -0.95 1.85
CA THR A 113 -14.82 -1.58 2.10
C THR A 113 -14.12 -1.94 0.80
N HIS A 114 -12.79 -2.01 0.82
CA HIS A 114 -12.05 -2.68 -0.24
C HIS A 114 -12.32 -4.20 -0.18
N PRO A 115 -12.27 -4.95 -1.31
CA PRO A 115 -12.49 -6.39 -1.28
C PRO A 115 -11.61 -7.15 -0.26
N ALA A 116 -10.33 -6.77 -0.14
CA ALA A 116 -9.39 -7.49 0.73
C ALA A 116 -9.80 -7.50 2.23
N PRO A 117 -10.19 -6.38 2.86
CA PRO A 117 -10.67 -6.38 4.24
C PRO A 117 -12.19 -6.57 4.42
N SER A 118 -12.94 -7.05 3.41
CA SER A 118 -14.42 -7.17 3.54
C SER A 118 -14.86 -8.10 4.67
N SER A 119 -14.09 -9.16 4.91
CA SER A 119 -14.36 -10.14 5.96
C SER A 119 -14.33 -9.57 7.38
N LEU A 120 -13.79 -8.37 7.60
CA LEU A 120 -13.78 -7.73 8.92
C LEU A 120 -15.17 -7.30 9.39
N VAL A 121 -16.13 -7.14 8.47
CA VAL A 121 -17.45 -6.55 8.75
C VAL A 121 -18.61 -7.16 7.99
N GLN A 122 -18.38 -8.00 6.98
CA GLN A 122 -19.44 -8.52 6.11
C GLN A 122 -20.47 -9.41 6.83
N ASP A 123 -20.09 -10.02 7.96
CA ASP A 123 -21.01 -10.82 8.77
C ASP A 123 -21.88 -9.95 9.70
N ASP A 124 -21.42 -8.73 9.98
CA ASP A 124 -22.09 -7.77 10.87
C ASP A 124 -23.01 -6.80 10.08
N TYR A 125 -22.64 -6.44 8.84
CA TYR A 125 -23.31 -5.38 8.07
C TYR A 125 -23.40 -5.67 6.56
N PRO A 126 -24.41 -5.12 5.86
CA PRO A 126 -24.38 -5.04 4.41
C PRO A 126 -23.18 -4.22 3.90
N VAL A 127 -22.51 -4.73 2.86
CA VAL A 127 -21.26 -4.17 2.33
C VAL A 127 -21.42 -3.70 0.89
N THR A 128 -20.81 -2.56 0.56
CA THR A 128 -20.51 -2.12 -0.80
C THR A 128 -19.00 -2.04 -1.03
N LEU A 129 -18.55 -2.36 -2.25
CA LEU A 129 -17.12 -2.45 -2.57
C LEU A 129 -16.57 -1.15 -3.12
N ALA A 130 -15.46 -0.70 -2.53
CA ALA A 130 -14.63 0.40 -3.02
C ALA A 130 -13.35 -0.14 -3.69
N ARG A 131 -12.72 0.64 -4.57
CA ARG A 131 -11.48 0.24 -5.26
C ARG A 131 -10.24 0.42 -4.38
N SER A 132 -10.36 1.12 -3.25
CA SER A 132 -9.28 1.27 -2.26
C SER A 132 -9.83 1.64 -0.88
N ASN A 133 -9.01 1.45 0.15
CA ASN A 133 -9.32 1.92 1.52
C ASN A 133 -9.56 3.44 1.55
N ALA A 134 -8.78 4.21 0.79
CA ALA A 134 -8.93 5.66 0.70
C ALA A 134 -10.26 6.07 0.05
N GLU A 135 -10.70 5.33 -0.98
CA GLU A 135 -12.01 5.55 -1.60
C GLU A 135 -13.15 5.20 -0.64
N ALA A 136 -13.06 4.11 0.13
CA ALA A 136 -14.07 3.76 1.13
C ALA A 136 -14.26 4.88 2.17
N ALA A 137 -13.16 5.48 2.64
CA ALA A 137 -13.21 6.64 3.53
C ALA A 137 -13.85 7.87 2.88
N ARG A 138 -13.54 8.15 1.60
CA ARG A 138 -14.14 9.24 0.83
C ARG A 138 -15.65 9.05 0.67
N MET A 139 -16.10 7.84 0.33
CA MET A 139 -17.52 7.50 0.19
C MET A 139 -18.28 7.77 1.49
N CYS A 140 -17.72 7.34 2.63
CA CYS A 140 -18.32 7.57 3.95
C CYS A 140 -18.39 9.07 4.28
N ARG A 141 -17.32 9.83 4.04
CA ARG A 141 -17.31 11.29 4.24
C ARG A 141 -18.30 12.02 3.34
N ALA A 142 -18.54 11.53 2.13
CA ALA A 142 -19.51 12.08 1.21
C ALA A 142 -20.97 11.73 1.58
N GLY A 143 -21.18 10.88 2.59
CA GLY A 143 -22.51 10.40 2.98
C GLY A 143 -23.09 9.37 2.01
N GLU A 144 -22.27 8.78 1.14
CA GLU A 144 -22.68 7.72 0.21
C GLU A 144 -22.94 6.38 0.96
N VAL A 145 -22.31 6.21 2.13
CA VAL A 145 -22.46 5.06 3.04
C VAL A 145 -22.42 5.53 4.49
N ASP A 146 -22.88 4.69 5.43
CA ASP A 146 -22.99 5.06 6.84
C ASP A 146 -21.65 4.96 7.59
N ALA A 147 -20.83 3.98 7.21
CA ALA A 147 -19.51 3.72 7.76
C ALA A 147 -18.60 3.12 6.67
N CYS A 148 -17.33 2.96 6.97
CA CYS A 148 -16.38 2.30 6.09
C CYS A 148 -15.33 1.49 6.85
N VAL A 149 -14.84 0.42 6.25
CA VAL A 149 -13.58 -0.20 6.64
C VAL A 149 -12.46 0.43 5.82
N THR A 150 -11.49 1.01 6.52
CA THR A 150 -10.39 1.75 5.90
C THR A 150 -9.13 1.69 6.78
N THR A 151 -8.05 2.36 6.38
CA THR A 151 -6.88 2.54 7.23
C THR A 151 -7.06 3.74 8.15
N LEU A 152 -6.45 3.70 9.34
CA LEU A 152 -6.50 4.81 10.30
C LEU A 152 -6.09 6.17 9.71
N PRO A 153 -5.02 6.29 8.88
CA PRO A 153 -4.71 7.56 8.21
C PRO A 153 -5.80 8.03 7.23
N ALA A 154 -6.42 7.12 6.48
CA ALA A 154 -7.48 7.47 5.55
C ALA A 154 -8.77 7.93 6.28
N ALA A 155 -9.12 7.28 7.40
CA ALA A 155 -10.20 7.73 8.27
C ALA A 155 -9.95 9.16 8.79
N ARG A 156 -8.75 9.41 9.33
CA ARG A 156 -8.34 10.73 9.85
C ARG A 156 -8.35 11.81 8.77
N ALA A 157 -7.80 11.52 7.59
CA ALA A 157 -7.79 12.45 6.46
C ALA A 157 -9.20 12.85 5.99
N ASN A 158 -10.19 11.98 6.24
CA ASN A 158 -11.59 12.21 5.92
C ASN A 158 -12.43 12.68 7.12
N GLY A 159 -11.82 12.97 8.27
CA GLY A 159 -12.51 13.44 9.48
C GLY A 159 -13.54 12.45 10.02
N LEU A 160 -13.23 11.15 9.94
CA LEU A 160 -14.06 10.07 10.46
C LEU A 160 -13.51 9.59 11.80
N ASP A 161 -14.41 9.22 12.72
CA ASP A 161 -14.06 8.64 14.00
C ASP A 161 -13.89 7.13 13.90
N THR A 162 -12.96 6.58 14.67
CA THR A 162 -12.78 5.14 14.79
C THR A 162 -13.87 4.55 15.68
N VAL A 163 -14.67 3.66 15.12
CA VAL A 163 -15.71 2.88 15.83
C VAL A 163 -15.11 1.61 16.40
N ARG A 164 -14.31 0.91 15.59
CA ARG A 164 -13.60 -0.32 15.97
C ARG A 164 -12.22 -0.31 15.32
N ASP A 165 -11.19 -0.62 16.09
CA ASP A 165 -9.82 -0.81 15.60
C ASP A 165 -9.53 -2.31 15.52
N PHE A 166 -9.19 -2.79 14.32
CA PHE A 166 -8.85 -4.19 14.05
C PHE A 166 -7.34 -4.45 14.16
N GLY A 167 -6.55 -3.40 14.40
CA GLY A 167 -5.09 -3.46 14.49
C GLY A 167 -4.40 -3.45 13.14
N GLU A 168 -3.08 -3.51 13.21
CA GLU A 168 -2.16 -3.62 12.08
C GLU A 168 -2.17 -5.03 11.48
N VAL A 169 -1.83 -5.13 10.19
CA VAL A 169 -1.62 -6.42 9.51
C VAL A 169 -0.14 -6.50 9.13
N PRO A 170 0.61 -7.48 9.66
CA PRO A 170 1.96 -7.76 9.17
C PRO A 170 1.89 -8.16 7.69
N MET A 171 2.61 -7.45 6.84
CA MET A 171 2.56 -7.64 5.39
C MET A 171 3.97 -7.71 4.79
N GLY A 172 4.14 -8.58 3.80
CA GLY A 172 5.37 -8.68 3.03
C GLY A 172 5.47 -7.62 1.95
N PHE A 173 6.65 -7.06 1.77
CA PHE A 173 6.98 -6.12 0.70
C PHE A 173 8.24 -6.56 -0.02
N THR A 174 8.29 -6.31 -1.32
CA THR A 174 9.40 -6.66 -2.20
C THR A 174 10.09 -5.41 -2.72
N ILE A 175 11.41 -5.48 -2.89
CA ILE A 175 12.21 -4.46 -3.56
C ILE A 175 12.79 -5.07 -4.84
N HIS A 176 12.52 -4.43 -5.97
CA HIS A 176 13.08 -4.82 -7.25
C HIS A 176 13.99 -3.72 -7.77
N VAL A 177 15.16 -4.11 -8.29
CA VAL A 177 16.17 -3.20 -8.85
C VAL A 177 16.68 -3.75 -10.17
N HIS A 178 17.45 -2.95 -10.91
CA HIS A 178 18.12 -3.40 -12.13
C HIS A 178 19.03 -4.61 -11.87
N ALA A 179 19.01 -5.54 -12.82
CA ALA A 179 19.84 -6.75 -12.82
C ALA A 179 21.27 -6.48 -13.31
#